data_AF-A0A7X5LII4-F1
#
_entry.id   AF-A0A7X5LII4-F1
#
_cell.length_a   1.000
_cell.length_b   1.000
_cell.length_c   1.000
_cell.angle_alpha   90.00
_cell.angle_beta   90.00
_cell.angle_gamma   90.00
#
_symmetry.space_group_name_H-M   'P 1'
#
loop_
_entity.id
_entity.type
_entity.pdbx_description
1 polymer ?
#
loop_
_entity_poly.entity_id
_entity_poly.type
_entity_poly.pdbx_seq_one_letter_code
_entity_poly.pdbx_strand_id
1 'polypeptide(L)'
;MDNLFTQLKSGTFQQHRKLEHSAPFAVFHNEAPIPLTSYKTILTTMYGFHRQVSNVAHLCINEMEINNSADIEDMKALIALLNIEGVVSALKADMTALEDSASNFHVAKPCEAKCYSAKYGITNSALATADFTKLVAPPPTFSGMTSSCIAGLYVWMGSSMGANLISRRLHKQKSFCDTSLTLPTYYYDTMALIAKDWVTFKQQTIIAIDAFTKDANALCDATVKDANLWFSYLIGLNSNAT
;
A
#
# COMPACT_ATOMS: atom_id res chain seq x y z
N MET A 1 -23.78 11.82 14.57
CA MET A 1 -23.91 11.86 13.10
C MET A 1 -22.84 10.94 12.55
N ASP A 2 -23.24 9.79 12.02
CA ASP A 2 -22.31 8.83 11.42
C ASP A 2 -21.98 9.28 10.00
N ASN A 3 -20.82 9.92 9.82
CA ASN A 3 -20.30 10.25 8.50
C ASN A 3 -19.58 9.03 7.88
N LEU A 4 -19.26 9.11 6.58
CA LEU A 4 -18.57 8.05 5.83
C LEU A 4 -17.37 7.47 6.61
N PHE A 5 -16.53 8.30 7.23
CA PHE A 5 -15.31 7.81 7.89
C PHE A 5 -15.58 7.06 9.19
N THR A 6 -16.65 7.39 9.91
CA THR A 6 -17.11 6.56 11.03
C THR A 6 -17.53 5.18 10.52
N GLN A 7 -18.30 5.14 9.44
CA GLN A 7 -18.79 3.89 8.83
C GLN A 7 -17.65 3.05 8.24
N LEU A 8 -16.69 3.67 7.54
CA LEU A 8 -15.51 3.00 7.02
C LEU A 8 -14.68 2.39 8.15
N LYS A 9 -14.42 3.15 9.22
CA LYS A 9 -13.63 2.67 10.35
C LYS A 9 -14.25 1.43 10.99
N SER A 10 -15.55 1.43 11.26
CA SER A 10 -16.24 0.27 11.83
C SER A 10 -16.39 -0.87 10.82
N GLY A 11 -16.77 -0.54 9.58
CA GLY A 11 -17.10 -1.49 8.53
C GLY A 11 -15.90 -2.20 7.91
N THR A 12 -14.69 -1.67 8.02
CA THR A 12 -13.47 -2.30 7.51
C THR A 12 -12.54 -2.82 8.62
N PHE A 13 -12.93 -2.71 9.89
CA PHE A 13 -12.07 -3.06 11.03
C PHE A 13 -11.51 -4.49 10.95
N GLN A 14 -12.36 -5.46 10.62
CA GLN A 14 -11.94 -6.87 10.54
C GLN A 14 -10.92 -7.09 9.42
N GLN A 15 -11.10 -6.47 8.26
CA GLN A 15 -10.19 -6.60 7.14
C GLN A 15 -8.85 -5.90 7.38
N HIS A 16 -8.87 -4.72 8.00
CA HIS A 16 -7.66 -4.04 8.44
C HIS A 16 -6.84 -4.92 9.39
N ARG A 17 -7.50 -5.49 10.41
CA ARG A 17 -6.84 -6.40 11.35
C ARG A 17 -6.30 -7.64 10.64
N LYS A 18 -7.05 -8.20 9.69
CA LYS A 18 -6.63 -9.36 8.90
C LYS A 18 -5.37 -9.04 8.09
N LEU A 19 -5.31 -7.89 7.43
CA LEU A 19 -4.14 -7.43 6.68
C LEU A 19 -2.90 -7.39 7.58
N GLU A 20 -2.99 -6.70 8.71
CA GLU A 20 -1.91 -6.55 9.69
C GLU A 20 -1.35 -7.89 10.20
N HIS A 21 -2.21 -8.89 10.40
CA HIS A 21 -1.83 -10.19 10.95
C HIS A 21 -1.55 -11.25 9.88
N SER A 22 -1.63 -10.90 8.60
CA SER A 22 -1.38 -11.81 7.48
C SER A 22 0.04 -11.64 6.92
N ALA A 23 0.58 -12.70 6.33
CA ALA A 23 1.81 -12.57 5.56
C ALA A 23 1.57 -11.65 4.34
N PRO A 24 2.56 -10.82 3.94
CA PRO A 24 3.87 -10.65 4.55
C PRO A 24 3.89 -9.57 5.67
N PHE A 25 2.80 -8.85 5.89
CA PHE A 25 2.73 -7.67 6.76
C PHE A 25 2.91 -7.96 8.25
N ALA A 26 2.59 -9.19 8.70
CA ALA A 26 2.74 -9.61 10.09
C ALA A 26 4.15 -9.40 10.68
N VAL A 27 5.19 -9.33 9.82
CA VAL A 27 6.56 -9.06 10.25
C VAL A 27 6.71 -7.71 10.97
N PHE A 28 5.81 -6.76 10.70
CA PHE A 28 5.81 -5.44 11.33
C PHE A 28 5.33 -5.44 12.79
N HIS A 29 4.77 -6.53 13.30
CA HIS A 29 4.35 -6.65 14.71
C HIS A 29 5.41 -7.26 15.63
N ASN A 30 6.41 -7.94 15.08
CA ASN A 30 7.45 -8.59 15.88
C ASN A 30 8.61 -7.62 16.16
N GLU A 31 9.38 -7.77 17.23
CA GLU A 31 10.57 -6.93 17.48
C GLU A 31 11.81 -7.36 16.69
N ALA A 32 11.74 -8.51 16.02
CA ALA A 32 12.83 -9.06 15.23
C ALA A 32 13.17 -8.19 14.00
N PRO A 33 14.41 -8.24 13.48
CA PRO A 33 14.74 -7.63 12.20
C PRO A 33 13.82 -8.13 11.08
N ILE A 34 13.41 -7.23 10.20
CA ILE A 34 12.56 -7.53 9.05
C ILE A 34 13.39 -8.31 8.02
N PRO A 35 12.98 -9.53 7.63
CA PRO A 35 13.68 -10.31 6.61
C PRO A 35 13.64 -9.63 5.23
N LEU A 36 14.75 -9.69 4.50
CA LEU A 36 14.85 -9.11 3.14
C LEU A 36 13.77 -9.66 2.20
N THR A 37 13.53 -10.98 2.24
CA THR A 37 12.52 -11.64 1.40
C THR A 37 11.12 -11.11 1.69
N SER A 38 10.73 -11.03 2.97
CA SER A 38 9.46 -10.44 3.39
C SER A 38 9.35 -8.97 2.97
N TYR A 39 10.43 -8.18 3.12
CA TYR A 39 10.42 -6.78 2.72
C TYR A 39 10.24 -6.60 1.21
N LYS A 40 10.93 -7.41 0.39
CA LYS A 40 10.73 -7.45 -1.06
C LYS A 40 9.27 -7.77 -1.41
N THR A 41 8.69 -8.81 -0.82
CA THR A 41 7.29 -9.19 -1.04
C THR A 41 6.32 -8.07 -0.64
N ILE A 42 6.59 -7.37 0.46
CA ILE A 42 5.80 -6.21 0.90
C ILE A 42 5.84 -5.09 -0.16
N LEU A 43 7.03 -4.66 -0.58
CA LEU A 43 7.17 -3.58 -1.56
C LEU A 43 6.49 -3.93 -2.88
N THR A 44 6.65 -5.16 -3.33
CA THR A 44 5.99 -5.71 -4.52
C THR A 44 4.48 -5.70 -4.39
N THR A 45 3.95 -6.12 -3.24
CA THR A 45 2.52 -6.10 -2.94
C THR A 45 1.97 -4.66 -2.94
N MET A 46 2.67 -3.73 -2.28
CA MET A 46 2.28 -2.32 -2.23
C MET A 46 2.34 -1.65 -3.59
N TYR A 47 3.31 -2.01 -4.44
CA TYR A 47 3.38 -1.52 -5.82
C TYR A 47 2.19 -1.97 -6.66
N GLY A 48 1.82 -3.26 -6.60
CA GLY A 48 0.64 -3.77 -7.29
C GLY A 48 -0.64 -3.06 -6.84
N PHE A 49 -0.82 -2.92 -5.52
CA PHE A 49 -1.96 -2.21 -4.95
C PHE A 49 -2.04 -0.75 -5.39
N HIS A 50 -0.95 0.02 -5.22
CA HIS A 50 -0.92 1.44 -5.55
C HIS A 50 -1.12 1.68 -7.06
N ARG A 51 -0.53 0.85 -7.92
CA ARG A 51 -0.83 0.92 -9.36
C ARG A 51 -2.31 0.71 -9.66
N GLN A 52 -2.95 -0.25 -9.00
CA GLN A 52 -4.35 -0.54 -9.27
C GLN A 52 -5.28 0.56 -8.75
N VAL A 53 -5.00 1.14 -7.58
CA VAL A 53 -5.74 2.32 -7.08
C VAL A 53 -5.57 3.51 -8.03
N SER A 54 -4.35 3.77 -8.53
CA SER A 54 -4.10 4.82 -9.52
C SER A 54 -4.88 4.59 -10.81
N ASN A 55 -4.93 3.35 -11.32
CA ASN A 55 -5.72 3.03 -12.51
C ASN A 55 -7.21 3.34 -12.30
N VAL A 56 -7.78 2.93 -11.16
CA VAL A 56 -9.19 3.21 -10.83
C VAL A 56 -9.44 4.71 -10.67
N ALA A 57 -8.50 5.46 -10.06
CA ALA A 57 -8.59 6.90 -9.97
C ALA A 57 -8.62 7.59 -11.34
N HIS A 58 -7.76 7.16 -12.28
CA HIS A 58 -7.79 7.67 -13.65
C HIS A 58 -9.09 7.32 -14.39
N LEU A 59 -9.59 6.09 -14.24
CA LEU A 59 -10.87 5.68 -14.84
C LEU A 59 -12.04 6.50 -14.29
N CYS A 60 -12.04 6.80 -12.98
CA CYS A 60 -13.05 7.63 -12.35
C CYS A 60 -13.06 9.05 -12.92
N ILE A 61 -11.89 9.67 -13.07
CA ILE A 61 -11.78 10.99 -13.70
C ILE A 61 -12.27 10.95 -15.14
N ASN A 62 -11.83 9.98 -15.94
CA ASN A 62 -12.25 9.86 -17.34
C ASN A 62 -13.78 9.68 -17.46
N GLU A 63 -14.40 8.87 -16.59
CA GLU A 63 -15.85 8.69 -16.56
C GLU A 63 -16.58 9.98 -16.19
N MET A 64 -16.07 10.72 -15.21
CA MET A 64 -16.59 12.04 -14.84
C MET A 64 -16.47 13.07 -15.97
N GLU A 65 -15.37 13.05 -16.73
CA GLU A 65 -15.16 13.90 -17.92
C GLU A 65 -16.18 13.58 -19.01
N ILE A 66 -16.33 12.30 -19.38
CA ILE A 66 -17.27 11.85 -20.41
C ILE A 66 -18.70 12.26 -20.05
N ASN A 67 -19.05 12.18 -18.77
CA ASN A 67 -20.38 12.53 -18.27
C ASN A 67 -20.56 14.02 -17.97
N ASN A 68 -19.54 14.87 -18.19
CA ASN A 68 -19.55 16.30 -17.84
C ASN A 68 -19.97 16.56 -16.38
N SER A 69 -19.47 15.75 -15.43
CA SER A 69 -19.75 15.93 -14.01
C SER A 69 -19.23 17.27 -13.51
N ALA A 70 -20.06 18.01 -12.77
CA ALA A 70 -19.67 19.28 -12.14
C ALA A 70 -18.63 19.09 -11.02
N ASP A 71 -18.48 17.86 -10.52
CA ASP A 71 -17.73 17.54 -9.30
C ASP A 71 -16.35 16.93 -9.62
N ILE A 72 -15.97 16.90 -10.90
CA ILE A 72 -14.70 16.34 -11.35
C ILE A 72 -13.49 16.99 -10.66
N GLU A 73 -13.54 18.31 -10.43
CA GLU A 73 -12.43 19.04 -9.81
C GLU A 73 -12.27 18.67 -8.33
N ASP A 74 -13.37 18.38 -7.62
CA ASP A 74 -13.31 17.86 -6.25
C ASP A 74 -12.67 16.47 -6.22
N MET A 75 -13.01 15.59 -7.17
CA MET A 75 -12.36 14.28 -7.27
C MET A 75 -10.87 14.40 -7.61
N LYS A 76 -10.48 15.28 -8.53
CA LYS A 76 -9.06 15.57 -8.85
C LYS A 76 -8.32 16.09 -7.61
N ALA A 77 -8.92 16.98 -6.84
CA ALA A 77 -8.34 17.50 -5.61
C ALA A 77 -8.10 16.39 -4.57
N LEU A 78 -9.05 15.46 -4.40
CA LEU A 78 -8.89 14.30 -3.52
C LEU A 78 -7.73 13.39 -3.98
N ILE A 79 -7.64 13.11 -5.30
CA ILE A 79 -6.59 12.26 -5.87
C ILE A 79 -5.21 12.91 -5.70
N ALA A 80 -5.10 14.23 -5.86
CA ALA A 80 -3.83 14.95 -5.73
C ALA A 80 -3.18 14.77 -4.34
N LEU A 81 -3.98 14.59 -3.28
CA LEU A 81 -3.49 14.38 -1.92
C LEU A 81 -2.71 13.06 -1.74
N LEU A 82 -2.86 12.09 -2.66
CA LEU A 82 -2.17 10.80 -2.56
C LEU A 82 -0.72 10.86 -3.00
N ASN A 83 -0.29 11.91 -3.71
CA ASN A 83 1.03 12.00 -4.32
C ASN A 83 1.43 10.70 -5.07
N ILE A 84 0.54 10.26 -5.98
CA ILE A 84 0.65 8.97 -6.68
C ILE A 84 2.04 8.80 -7.33
N GLU A 85 2.49 9.81 -8.07
CA GLU A 85 3.78 9.77 -8.76
C GLU A 85 4.96 9.62 -7.78
N GLY A 86 4.94 10.36 -6.67
CA GLY A 86 5.96 10.27 -5.63
C GLY A 86 6.02 8.89 -4.99
N VAL A 87 4.86 8.31 -4.65
CA VAL A 87 4.78 6.98 -4.03
C VAL A 87 5.26 5.88 -4.98
N VAL A 88 4.79 5.90 -6.23
CA VAL A 88 5.19 4.91 -7.24
C VAL A 88 6.68 5.01 -7.55
N SER A 89 7.23 6.22 -7.62
CA SER A 89 8.66 6.45 -7.84
C SER A 89 9.50 5.98 -6.66
N ALA A 90 9.05 6.24 -5.42
CA ALA A 90 9.72 5.79 -4.21
C ALA A 90 9.76 4.26 -4.08
N LEU A 91 8.66 3.58 -4.46
CA LEU A 91 8.63 2.11 -4.52
C LEU A 91 9.63 1.55 -5.54
N LYS A 92 9.68 2.15 -6.75
CA LYS A 92 10.66 1.75 -7.77
C LYS A 92 12.09 1.96 -7.26
N ALA A 93 12.37 3.08 -6.58
CA ALA A 93 13.68 3.35 -6.00
C ALA A 93 14.07 2.32 -4.93
N ASP A 94 13.15 1.94 -4.04
CA ASP A 94 13.40 0.87 -3.06
C ASP A 94 13.68 -0.47 -3.77
N MET A 95 12.88 -0.83 -4.79
CA MET A 95 13.08 -2.06 -5.56
C MET A 95 14.45 -2.11 -6.24
N THR A 96 14.85 -1.04 -6.95
CA THR A 96 16.17 -0.93 -7.60
C THR A 96 17.29 -1.03 -6.57
N ALA A 97 17.20 -0.32 -5.44
CA ALA A 97 18.22 -0.38 -4.40
C ALA A 97 18.39 -1.81 -3.82
N LEU A 98 17.30 -2.59 -3.74
CA LEU A 98 17.35 -3.98 -3.30
C LEU A 98 17.88 -4.97 -4.36
N GLU A 99 17.85 -4.62 -5.63
CA GLU A 99 18.46 -5.37 -6.74
C GLU A 99 19.96 -5.08 -6.82
N ASP A 100 20.36 -3.81 -6.76
CA ASP A 100 21.76 -3.36 -6.74
C ASP A 100 22.51 -3.88 -5.51
N SER A 101 21.81 -4.00 -4.38
CA SER A 101 22.37 -4.63 -3.19
C SER A 101 22.52 -6.14 -3.36
N ALA A 102 21.73 -6.81 -4.20
CA ALA A 102 21.85 -8.25 -4.43
C ALA A 102 22.99 -8.59 -5.41
N SER A 103 23.25 -7.72 -6.41
CA SER A 103 24.33 -7.90 -7.39
C SER A 103 25.73 -7.67 -6.80
N ASN A 104 25.86 -6.81 -5.79
CA ASN A 104 27.14 -6.52 -5.11
C ASN A 104 27.57 -7.57 -4.06
N PHE A 105 26.73 -8.57 -3.76
CA PHE A 105 27.03 -9.60 -2.75
C PHE A 105 27.81 -10.82 -3.27
N HIS A 106 28.35 -10.78 -4.49
CA HIS A 106 29.07 -11.93 -5.06
C HIS A 106 30.44 -12.25 -4.44
N VAL A 107 30.97 -11.49 -3.47
CA VAL A 107 32.21 -11.84 -2.75
C VAL A 107 32.17 -11.40 -1.29
N ALA A 108 31.28 -11.97 -0.47
CA ALA A 108 31.46 -11.92 0.98
C ALA A 108 31.82 -13.31 1.50
N LYS A 109 33.06 -13.45 2.01
CA LYS A 109 33.57 -14.67 2.65
C LYS A 109 32.59 -15.21 3.68
N PRO A 110 32.47 -16.55 3.84
CA PRO A 110 31.55 -17.14 4.81
C PRO A 110 32.09 -16.97 6.23
N CYS A 111 31.81 -15.83 6.87
CA CYS A 111 31.90 -15.71 8.32
C CYS A 111 30.48 -15.79 8.94
N GLU A 112 30.29 -16.87 9.70
CA GLU A 112 29.39 -16.99 10.85
C GLU A 112 27.87 -16.84 10.68
N ALA A 113 27.34 -16.94 9.46
CA ALA A 113 25.89 -17.10 9.21
C ALA A 113 25.31 -18.50 9.58
N LYS A 114 25.91 -19.22 10.54
CA LYS A 114 25.48 -20.58 10.92
C LYS A 114 24.34 -20.64 11.94
N CYS A 115 23.95 -19.53 12.56
CA CYS A 115 22.91 -19.55 13.62
C CYS A 115 21.48 -19.20 13.14
N TYR A 116 21.30 -18.56 11.98
CA TYR A 116 19.97 -18.12 11.51
C TYR A 116 19.32 -19.06 10.47
N SER A 117 20.12 -19.74 9.65
CA SER A 117 19.65 -20.58 8.54
C SER A 117 19.07 -21.93 8.99
N ALA A 118 19.51 -22.47 10.13
CA ALA A 118 19.11 -23.78 10.62
C ALA A 118 17.66 -23.85 11.15
N LYS A 119 17.01 -22.71 11.42
CA LYS A 119 15.66 -22.69 12.02
C LYS A 119 14.52 -22.45 11.03
N TYR A 120 14.80 -21.96 9.82
CA TYR A 120 13.78 -21.53 8.86
C TYR A 120 13.95 -22.04 7.43
N GLY A 121 14.93 -22.92 7.16
CA GLY A 121 14.98 -23.68 5.90
C GLY A 121 15.01 -22.82 4.62
N ILE A 122 15.75 -21.70 4.61
CA ILE A 122 15.83 -20.81 3.45
C ILE A 122 17.10 -21.12 2.65
N THR A 123 16.96 -21.60 1.41
CA THR A 123 18.06 -21.74 0.44
C THR A 123 18.06 -20.56 -0.53
N ASN A 124 19.25 -20.00 -0.80
CA ASN A 124 19.48 -18.73 -1.51
C ASN A 124 19.25 -18.75 -3.04
N SER A 125 18.53 -19.72 -3.63
CA SER A 125 18.50 -19.87 -5.10
C SER A 125 17.26 -19.31 -5.82
N ALA A 126 16.38 -18.56 -5.15
CA ALA A 126 15.23 -17.89 -5.78
C ALA A 126 15.41 -16.37 -5.95
N LEU A 127 16.63 -15.86 -5.81
CA LEU A 127 16.90 -14.42 -5.61
C LEU A 127 17.17 -13.61 -6.89
N ALA A 128 17.10 -14.21 -8.07
CA ALA A 128 17.30 -13.53 -9.34
C ALA A 128 16.03 -13.67 -10.20
N THR A 129 15.51 -12.53 -10.66
CA THR A 129 14.41 -12.36 -11.65
C THR A 129 12.95 -12.47 -11.17
N ALA A 130 12.59 -11.77 -10.08
CA ALA A 130 11.18 -11.40 -9.90
C ALA A 130 10.82 -10.35 -10.98
N ASP A 131 10.06 -10.74 -11.99
CA ASP A 131 9.49 -9.81 -12.96
C ASP A 131 8.35 -9.03 -12.29
N PHE A 132 8.69 -7.89 -11.68
CA PHE A 132 7.77 -7.01 -10.95
C PHE A 132 6.64 -6.44 -11.84
N THR A 133 6.65 -6.69 -13.16
CA THR A 133 5.57 -6.31 -14.08
C THR A 133 4.42 -7.32 -14.12
N LYS A 134 4.60 -8.54 -13.59
CA LYS A 134 3.60 -9.63 -13.66
C LYS A 134 2.50 -9.61 -12.59
N LEU A 135 2.53 -8.70 -11.63
CA LEU A 135 1.51 -8.59 -10.59
C LEU A 135 0.41 -7.64 -11.00
N VAL A 136 -0.51 -8.12 -11.83
CA VAL A 136 -1.80 -7.46 -12.01
C VAL A 136 -2.88 -8.53 -11.97
N ALA A 137 -3.16 -9.03 -10.76
CA ALA A 137 -4.47 -9.61 -10.55
C ALA A 137 -5.51 -8.54 -10.92
N PRO A 138 -6.53 -8.87 -11.74
CA PRO A 138 -7.54 -7.89 -12.11
C PRO A 138 -8.20 -7.33 -10.84
N PRO A 139 -8.59 -6.04 -10.85
CA PRO A 139 -9.32 -5.50 -9.72
C PRO A 139 -10.61 -6.31 -9.49
N PRO A 140 -11.11 -6.36 -8.25
CA PRO A 140 -12.40 -6.95 -7.98
C PRO A 140 -13.51 -6.17 -8.69
N THR A 141 -14.66 -6.81 -8.90
CA THR A 141 -15.85 -6.11 -9.36
C THR A 141 -16.39 -5.24 -8.22
N PHE A 142 -16.29 -3.92 -8.39
CA PHE A 142 -16.77 -2.95 -7.42
C PHE A 142 -18.25 -2.61 -7.60
N SER A 143 -18.82 -1.95 -6.60
CA SER A 143 -20.22 -1.52 -6.57
C SER A 143 -20.49 -0.35 -7.52
N GLY A 144 -19.49 0.48 -7.79
CA GLY A 144 -19.55 1.60 -8.74
C GLY A 144 -18.20 2.30 -8.88
N MET A 145 -18.05 3.15 -9.90
CA MET A 145 -16.79 3.84 -10.17
C MET A 145 -16.42 4.81 -9.05
N THR A 146 -17.32 5.76 -8.71
CA THR A 146 -17.08 6.74 -7.63
C THR A 146 -16.85 6.08 -6.27
N SER A 147 -17.66 5.07 -5.91
CA SER A 147 -17.50 4.36 -4.63
C SER A 147 -16.17 3.62 -4.55
N SER A 148 -15.76 2.95 -5.65
CA SER A 148 -14.49 2.25 -5.73
C SER A 148 -13.29 3.19 -5.68
N CYS A 149 -13.39 4.37 -6.30
CA CYS A 149 -12.36 5.39 -6.26
C CYS A 149 -12.16 5.88 -4.82
N ILE A 150 -13.20 6.43 -4.20
CA ILE A 150 -13.13 6.95 -2.81
C ILE A 150 -12.65 5.86 -1.84
N ALA A 151 -13.13 4.63 -1.99
CA ALA A 151 -12.70 3.51 -1.17
C ALA A 151 -11.21 3.19 -1.36
N GLY A 152 -10.70 3.23 -2.60
CA GLY A 152 -9.28 3.03 -2.90
C GLY A 152 -8.41 4.13 -2.31
N LEU A 153 -8.83 5.40 -2.44
CA LEU A 153 -8.17 6.54 -1.81
C LEU A 153 -8.11 6.38 -0.28
N TYR A 154 -9.21 5.93 0.33
CA TYR A 154 -9.25 5.66 1.77
C TYR A 154 -8.25 4.59 2.21
N VAL A 155 -8.17 3.44 1.52
CA VAL A 155 -7.23 2.36 1.89
C VAL A 155 -5.78 2.79 1.66
N TRP A 156 -5.51 3.53 0.58
CA TRP A 156 -4.19 4.15 0.33
C TRP A 156 -3.78 5.07 1.47
N MET A 157 -4.65 6.01 1.84
CA MET A 157 -4.40 6.96 2.91
C MET A 157 -4.36 6.27 4.29
N GLY A 158 -5.04 5.13 4.46
CA GLY A 158 -4.87 4.28 5.65
C GLY A 158 -3.44 3.77 5.81
N SER A 159 -2.78 3.42 4.70
CA SER A 159 -1.39 2.94 4.69
C SER A 159 -0.39 4.02 5.14
N SER A 160 -0.68 5.31 4.91
CA SER A 160 0.20 6.41 5.30
C SER A 160 0.26 6.60 6.82
N MET A 161 -0.84 6.33 7.54
CA MET A 161 -0.88 6.45 9.00
C MET A 161 0.06 5.47 9.71
N GLY A 162 0.18 4.24 9.20
CA GLY A 162 1.12 3.23 9.73
C GLY A 162 2.58 3.44 9.30
N ALA A 163 2.81 4.21 8.23
CA ALA A 163 4.12 4.33 7.60
C ALA A 163 5.19 4.97 8.51
N ASN A 164 4.81 5.93 9.35
CA ASN A 164 5.72 6.57 10.31
C ASN A 164 6.35 5.57 11.28
N LEU A 165 5.57 4.61 11.80
CA LEU A 165 6.09 3.60 12.72
C LEU A 165 7.02 2.62 11.99
N ILE A 166 6.64 2.20 10.79
CA ILE A 166 7.41 1.27 9.95
C ILE A 166 8.73 1.89 9.53
N SER A 167 8.73 3.13 9.01
CA SER A 167 9.92 3.89 8.62
C SER A 167 10.91 3.98 9.79
N ARG A 168 10.47 4.43 10.97
CA ARG A 168 11.34 4.52 12.15
C ARG A 168 11.96 3.18 12.52
N ARG A 169 11.20 2.08 12.40
CA ARG A 169 11.71 0.74 12.68
C ARG A 169 12.76 0.30 11.67
N LEU A 170 12.54 0.55 10.38
CA LEU A 170 13.51 0.25 9.31
C LEU A 170 14.81 1.03 9.53
N HIS A 171 14.71 2.33 9.85
CA HIS A 171 15.87 3.16 10.20
C HIS A 171 16.58 2.66 11.47
N LYS A 172 15.84 2.18 12.49
CA LYS A 172 16.47 1.59 13.69
C LYS A 172 17.20 0.29 13.38
N GLN A 173 16.66 -0.56 12.51
CA GLN A 173 17.32 -1.80 12.10
C GLN A 173 18.67 -1.53 11.43
N LYS A 174 18.77 -0.45 10.63
CA LYS A 174 20.03 0.02 10.05
C LYS A 174 21.10 0.30 11.11
N SER A 175 20.72 0.80 12.29
CA SER A 175 21.65 1.12 13.37
C SER A 175 22.13 -0.09 14.18
N PHE A 176 21.43 -1.24 14.11
CA PHE A 176 21.72 -2.42 14.93
C PHE A 176 22.51 -3.52 14.20
N CYS A 177 22.42 -3.59 12.87
CA CYS A 177 23.11 -4.60 12.07
C CYS A 177 24.43 -4.03 11.52
N ASP A 178 25.56 -4.46 12.08
CA ASP A 178 26.93 -4.22 11.53
C ASP A 178 27.21 -5.02 10.25
N THR A 179 26.18 -5.65 9.69
CA THR A 179 26.18 -6.35 8.39
C THR A 179 25.61 -5.42 7.33
N SER A 180 26.29 -5.31 6.20
CA SER A 180 26.12 -4.38 5.06
C SER A 180 24.72 -4.25 4.41
N LEU A 181 23.68 -4.94 4.88
CA LEU A 181 22.36 -4.91 4.27
C LEU A 181 21.45 -3.90 4.97
N THR A 182 21.44 -2.67 4.44
CA THR A 182 20.45 -1.65 4.81
C THR A 182 19.22 -1.80 3.93
N LEU A 183 18.03 -1.99 4.54
CA LEU A 183 16.77 -1.92 3.81
C LEU A 183 16.49 -0.46 3.42
N PRO A 184 16.19 -0.16 2.15
CA PRO A 184 15.87 1.20 1.71
C PRO A 184 14.47 1.58 2.21
N THR A 185 14.24 2.87 2.47
CA THR A 185 13.03 3.37 3.14
C THR A 185 12.25 4.39 2.31
N TYR A 186 12.58 4.57 1.03
CA TYR A 186 12.02 5.65 0.20
C TYR A 186 10.49 5.61 0.20
N TYR A 187 9.89 4.43 0.05
CA TYR A 187 8.43 4.25 0.05
C TYR A 187 7.80 4.65 1.39
N TYR A 188 8.27 4.08 2.50
CA TYR A 188 7.68 4.36 3.81
C TYR A 188 7.95 5.78 4.30
N ASP A 189 9.08 6.38 3.92
CA ASP A 189 9.37 7.80 4.18
C ASP A 189 8.42 8.70 3.38
N THR A 190 8.14 8.37 2.12
CA THR A 190 7.17 9.11 1.28
C THR A 190 5.75 8.98 1.81
N MET A 191 5.32 7.77 2.17
CA MET A 191 4.00 7.53 2.76
C MET A 191 3.84 8.24 4.11
N ALA A 192 4.89 8.29 4.93
CA ALA A 192 4.87 9.03 6.19
C ALA A 192 4.62 10.54 6.00
N LEU A 193 5.16 11.12 4.92
CA LEU A 193 4.94 12.54 4.59
C LEU A 193 3.51 12.82 4.13
N ILE A 194 2.86 11.88 3.44
CA ILE A 194 1.47 12.00 2.97
C ILE A 194 0.47 11.94 4.15
N ALA A 195 0.85 11.31 5.27
CA ALA A 195 -0.03 11.17 6.43
C ALA A 195 -0.55 12.51 6.99
N LYS A 196 0.18 13.61 6.78
CA LYS A 196 -0.24 14.97 7.19
C LYS A 196 -1.53 15.41 6.50
N ASP A 197 -1.79 14.92 5.29
CA ASP A 197 -2.92 15.32 4.45
C ASP A 197 -4.19 14.53 4.77
N TRP A 198 -4.13 13.57 5.71
CA TRP A 198 -5.27 12.76 6.13
C TRP A 198 -6.48 13.57 6.61
N VAL A 199 -6.24 14.62 7.40
CA VAL A 199 -7.33 15.46 7.93
C VAL A 199 -8.02 16.20 6.80
N THR A 200 -7.25 16.80 5.90
CA THR A 200 -7.74 17.49 4.70
C THR A 200 -8.52 16.55 3.81
N PHE A 201 -7.97 15.36 3.52
CA PHE A 201 -8.64 14.33 2.73
C PHE A 201 -10.01 13.98 3.30
N LYS A 202 -10.12 13.74 4.62
CA LYS A 202 -11.40 13.43 5.25
C LYS A 202 -12.42 14.56 5.10
N GLN A 203 -12.00 15.80 5.36
CA GLN A 203 -12.88 16.96 5.29
C GLN A 203 -13.40 17.18 3.87
N GLN A 204 -12.51 17.16 2.87
CA GLN A 204 -12.89 17.31 1.46
C GLN A 204 -13.77 16.16 0.98
N THR A 205 -13.47 14.93 1.39
CA THR A 205 -14.30 13.77 1.00
C THR A 205 -15.71 13.88 1.56
N ILE A 206 -15.88 14.32 2.81
CA ILE A 206 -17.21 14.50 3.41
C ILE A 206 -18.00 15.57 2.63
N ILE A 207 -17.37 16.68 2.27
CA ILE A 207 -18.00 17.74 1.48
C ILE A 207 -18.38 17.24 0.09
N ALA A 208 -17.49 16.48 -0.56
CA ALA A 208 -17.67 16.04 -1.93
C ALA A 208 -18.74 14.94 -2.08
N ILE A 209 -18.97 14.10 -1.06
CA ILE A 209 -20.02 13.05 -1.12
C ILE A 209 -21.40 13.64 -1.41
N ASP A 210 -21.75 14.74 -0.75
CA ASP A 210 -23.04 15.40 -0.94
C ASP A 210 -23.19 15.99 -2.35
N ALA A 211 -22.06 16.27 -3.02
CA ALA A 211 -22.02 16.73 -4.40
C ALA A 211 -22.11 15.56 -5.40
N PHE A 212 -21.39 14.46 -5.14
CA PHE A 212 -21.27 13.32 -6.06
C PHE A 212 -22.56 12.51 -6.29
N THR A 213 -23.56 12.62 -5.41
CA THR A 213 -24.76 11.79 -5.50
C THR A 213 -25.98 12.46 -4.86
N LYS A 214 -27.16 12.12 -5.37
CA LYS A 214 -28.45 12.47 -4.73
C LYS A 214 -28.78 11.56 -3.54
N ASP A 215 -28.11 10.42 -3.44
CA ASP A 215 -28.26 9.45 -2.34
C ASP A 215 -26.89 9.20 -1.69
N ALA A 216 -26.52 10.09 -0.77
CA ALA A 216 -25.26 10.04 -0.04
C ALA A 216 -25.14 8.76 0.81
N ASN A 217 -26.26 8.23 1.32
CA ASN A 217 -26.26 7.01 2.12
C ASN A 217 -25.92 5.79 1.26
N ALA A 218 -26.54 5.66 0.08
CA ALA A 218 -26.24 4.57 -0.84
C ALA A 218 -24.76 4.62 -1.31
N LEU A 219 -24.22 5.82 -1.56
CA LEU A 219 -22.79 5.96 -1.89
C LEU A 219 -21.90 5.56 -0.70
N CYS A 220 -22.24 5.96 0.52
CA CYS A 220 -21.49 5.56 1.71
C CYS A 220 -21.46 4.04 1.89
N ASP A 221 -22.61 3.37 1.79
CA ASP A 221 -22.71 1.92 1.90
C ASP A 221 -21.89 1.21 0.81
N ALA A 222 -21.98 1.69 -0.43
CA ALA A 222 -21.20 1.19 -1.55
C ALA A 222 -19.69 1.37 -1.32
N THR A 223 -19.26 2.54 -0.83
CA THR A 223 -17.86 2.83 -0.52
C THR A 223 -17.32 1.94 0.60
N VAL A 224 -18.10 1.65 1.65
CA VAL A 224 -17.69 0.72 2.72
C VAL A 224 -17.54 -0.70 2.17
N LYS A 225 -18.45 -1.14 1.32
CA LYS A 225 -18.35 -2.45 0.65
C LYS A 225 -17.11 -2.52 -0.25
N ASP A 226 -16.88 -1.50 -1.05
CA ASP A 226 -15.73 -1.44 -1.97
C ASP A 226 -14.39 -1.32 -1.22
N ALA A 227 -14.37 -0.68 -0.04
CA ALA A 227 -13.17 -0.65 0.81
C ALA A 227 -12.81 -2.06 1.32
N ASN A 228 -13.80 -2.87 1.70
CA ASN A 228 -13.57 -4.27 2.06
C ASN A 228 -13.06 -5.11 0.86
N LEU A 229 -13.50 -4.80 -0.37
CA LEU A 229 -12.96 -5.41 -1.58
C LEU A 229 -11.51 -5.00 -1.84
N TRP A 230 -11.16 -3.72 -1.63
CA TRP A 230 -9.77 -3.26 -1.72
C TRP A 230 -8.85 -3.93 -0.71
N PHE A 231 -9.28 -4.07 0.55
CA PHE A 231 -8.49 -4.83 1.54
C PHE A 231 -8.35 -6.30 1.13
N SER A 232 -9.42 -6.94 0.63
CA SER A 232 -9.36 -8.33 0.18
C SER A 232 -8.41 -8.50 -1.01
N TYR A 233 -8.42 -7.55 -1.95
CA TYR A 233 -7.49 -7.49 -3.07
C TYR A 233 -6.04 -7.35 -2.59
N LEU A 234 -5.77 -6.39 -1.70
CA LEU A 234 -4.43 -6.17 -1.13
C LEU A 234 -3.89 -7.41 -0.40
N ILE A 235 -4.74 -8.10 0.39
CA ILE A 235 -4.37 -9.36 1.05
C ILE A 235 -4.10 -10.46 0.02
N GLY A 236 -4.90 -10.53 -1.05
CA GLY A 236 -4.77 -11.54 -2.11
C GLY A 236 -3.55 -11.36 -3.02
N LEU A 237 -3.02 -10.14 -3.17
CA LEU A 237 -1.83 -9.86 -3.98
C LEU A 237 -0.59 -10.62 -3.50
N ASN A 238 -0.48 -10.91 -2.20
CA ASN A 238 0.61 -11.71 -1.67
C ASN A 238 0.61 -13.15 -2.22
N SER A 239 -0.56 -13.74 -2.49
CA SER A 239 -0.69 -15.12 -2.95
C SER A 239 -0.19 -15.35 -4.40
N ASN A 240 0.04 -14.28 -5.16
CA ASN A 240 0.53 -14.34 -6.54
C ASN A 240 2.03 -13.98 -6.65
N ALA A 241 2.71 -13.71 -5.52
CA ALA A 241 4.11 -13.31 -5.47
C ALA A 241 5.07 -14.47 -5.07
N THR A 242 4.54 -15.70 -4.98
CA THR A 242 5.26 -16.96 -4.69
C THR A 242 5.30 -17.85 -5.92
#